data_AF-B5YPA3-F1
#
_entry.id   AF-B5YPA3-F1
#
_cell.length_a   1.000
_cell.length_b   1.000
_cell.length_c   1.000
_cell.angle_alpha   90.00
_cell.angle_beta   90.00
_cell.angle_gamma   90.00
#
_symmetry.space_group_name_H-M   'P 1'
#
loop_
_entity.id
_entity.type
_entity.pdbx_description
1 polymer ?
#
loop_
_entity_poly.entity_id
_entity_poly.type
_entity_poly.pdbx_seq_one_letter_code
_entity_poly.pdbx_strand_id
1 'polypeptide(L)'
;MPPTGAEARPTSTSRPRSSTNNVNEPPRQRRTRFFTSTRTAWVLSILLALTLCMQIALLIYHDEFVMKVAVMERELLDEIHTVEYLASDALRAAYDNFALDEELVPAVWNNTTTYSMDPMDILMRAGINPEDGYVPSLSFRQARMVEKSKTATGKQPAELPSLEEIQSMYGSKPIIVGMDRCEEYKDAVAPEHRLMGPAGLFNSATNLMGTLLRMNCVNKERLKSRKYRRANTGVMPQAPWGKHNPVSWRNHHEAKAGGKGVKQTDFLPIVTIKDPITWMASMCRHGYEARWRRVPEHCPNLVPNRYDKGRKPGVGSIPVKVKFATQHIGNEPIPDSRNKTFVDYDSLVDFYNTWYNQWRDVDFPRLMVRFEDLIFHAEETVTQICSCGGGSMKPVFKYVEDSAKGQVL
;
A
#
# COMPACT_ATOMS: atom_id res chain seq x y z
N MET A 1 57.43 -32.52 15.07
CA MET A 1 57.94 -32.25 16.44
C MET A 1 57.08 -31.15 17.06
N PRO A 2 56.38 -31.44 18.17
CA PRO A 2 55.55 -30.51 18.96
C PRO A 2 56.36 -29.90 20.13
N PRO A 3 55.75 -29.03 20.95
CA PRO A 3 55.26 -29.47 22.27
C PRO A 3 53.85 -28.89 22.58
N THR A 4 52.84 -29.62 23.09
CA THR A 4 52.64 -30.33 24.39
C THR A 4 52.39 -29.43 25.61
N GLY A 5 51.22 -29.61 26.25
CA GLY A 5 50.87 -29.17 27.61
C GLY A 5 49.37 -29.41 27.86
N ALA A 6 48.97 -30.63 28.29
CA ALA A 6 48.66 -31.03 29.68
C ALA A 6 47.32 -30.42 30.18
N GLU A 7 46.18 -31.11 30.21
CA GLU A 7 45.78 -32.29 30.99
C GLU A 7 45.80 -32.08 32.52
N ALA A 8 44.61 -31.95 33.12
CA ALA A 8 44.34 -32.32 34.51
C ALA A 8 42.83 -32.61 34.70
N ARG A 9 42.58 -33.80 35.25
CA ARG A 9 41.29 -34.46 35.47
C ARG A 9 40.96 -34.40 37.00
N PRO A 10 40.01 -35.19 37.54
CA PRO A 10 38.85 -34.73 38.28
C PRO A 10 38.95 -34.89 39.81
N THR A 11 38.00 -34.33 40.56
CA THR A 11 37.76 -34.72 41.95
C THR A 11 36.27 -34.98 42.21
N SER A 12 36.00 -36.26 42.49
CA SER A 12 34.87 -36.79 43.22
C SER A 12 34.95 -36.42 44.71
N THR A 13 33.81 -36.32 45.42
CA THR A 13 33.41 -37.26 46.50
C THR A 13 32.36 -36.69 47.47
N SER A 14 31.41 -37.56 47.84
CA SER A 14 30.81 -37.75 49.17
C SER A 14 29.83 -36.66 49.69
N ARG A 15 28.76 -36.94 50.43
CA ARG A 15 28.21 -38.15 51.08
C ARG A 15 26.74 -37.85 51.50
N PRO A 16 25.98 -38.86 51.97
CA PRO A 16 24.53 -38.86 52.13
C PRO A 16 24.07 -38.36 53.50
N ARG A 17 22.80 -37.98 53.62
CA ARG A 17 22.08 -37.92 54.90
C ARG A 17 20.83 -38.82 54.85
N SER A 18 20.82 -39.77 55.76
CA SER A 18 19.75 -40.72 56.06
C SER A 18 18.79 -40.17 57.13
N SER A 19 17.62 -40.81 57.20
CA SER A 19 16.66 -40.87 58.31
C SER A 19 16.05 -39.54 58.76
N THR A 20 14.73 -39.38 58.76
CA THR A 20 13.90 -40.04 59.78
C THR A 20 12.61 -40.67 59.24
N ASN A 21 12.31 -41.80 59.86
CA ASN A 21 11.07 -42.55 59.81
C ASN A 21 9.85 -41.64 60.03
N ASN A 22 8.88 -41.72 59.12
CA ASN A 22 7.50 -41.48 59.49
C ASN A 22 6.65 -42.64 59.00
N VAL A 23 5.92 -43.19 59.95
CA VAL A 23 5.09 -44.38 59.87
C VAL A 23 4.07 -44.22 58.74
N ASN A 24 4.06 -45.21 57.86
CA ASN A 24 3.07 -45.39 56.80
C ASN A 24 1.67 -45.58 57.42
N GLU A 25 0.87 -44.53 57.47
CA GLU A 25 -0.57 -44.70 57.28
C GLU A 25 -0.85 -44.64 55.76
N PRO A 26 -1.51 -45.65 55.17
CA PRO A 26 -1.89 -45.59 53.77
C PRO A 26 -2.84 -44.40 53.58
N PRO A 27 -2.58 -43.47 52.65
CA PRO A 27 -3.51 -42.41 52.36
C PRO A 27 -4.84 -43.05 51.98
N ARG A 28 -5.90 -42.74 52.73
CA ARG A 28 -7.29 -43.06 52.38
C ARG A 28 -7.45 -42.73 50.90
N GLN A 29 -7.52 -43.78 50.07
CA GLN A 29 -7.87 -43.65 48.66
C GLN A 29 -9.22 -42.93 48.61
N ARG A 30 -9.19 -41.61 48.43
CA ARG A 30 -10.34 -40.87 47.94
C ARG A 30 -10.62 -41.52 46.60
N ARG A 31 -11.61 -42.40 46.58
CA ARG A 31 -12.25 -42.90 45.36
C ARG A 31 -12.59 -41.66 44.54
N THR A 32 -11.70 -41.30 43.62
CA THR A 32 -12.02 -40.40 42.53
C THR A 32 -13.16 -41.09 41.83
N ARG A 33 -14.37 -40.60 42.05
CA ARG A 33 -15.55 -41.03 41.31
C ARG A 33 -15.25 -40.64 39.87
N PHE A 34 -14.62 -41.56 39.13
CA PHE A 34 -14.52 -41.46 37.69
C PHE A 34 -15.95 -41.37 37.21
N PHE A 35 -16.32 -40.21 36.67
CA PHE A 35 -17.59 -39.99 36.00
C PHE A 35 -17.57 -40.83 34.71
N THR A 36 -17.78 -42.14 34.83
CA THR A 36 -17.88 -43.09 33.72
C THR A 36 -19.28 -43.11 33.11
N SER A 37 -20.14 -42.19 33.51
CA SER A 37 -21.46 -42.06 32.89
C SER A 37 -21.28 -41.51 31.49
N THR A 38 -21.58 -42.34 30.50
CA THR A 38 -21.66 -41.99 29.08
C THR A 38 -22.51 -40.73 28.86
N ARG A 39 -23.53 -40.49 29.69
CA ARG A 39 -24.34 -39.27 29.66
C ARG A 39 -23.53 -38.01 29.95
N THR A 40 -22.62 -38.05 30.93
CA THR A 40 -21.78 -36.90 31.29
C THR A 40 -20.81 -36.56 30.17
N ALA A 41 -20.22 -37.59 29.52
CA ALA A 41 -19.35 -37.40 28.36
C ALA A 41 -20.08 -36.79 27.15
N TRP A 42 -21.32 -37.22 26.88
CA TRP A 42 -22.17 -36.64 25.84
C TRP A 42 -22.52 -35.17 26.11
N VAL A 43 -22.93 -34.85 27.34
CA VAL A 43 -23.26 -33.46 27.73
C VAL A 43 -22.03 -32.54 27.58
N LEU A 44 -20.86 -32.98 28.05
CA LEU A 44 -19.62 -32.21 27.91
C LEU A 44 -19.22 -32.03 26.44
N SER A 45 -19.41 -33.05 25.60
CA SER A 45 -19.12 -32.97 24.16
C SER A 45 -20.02 -31.97 23.45
N ILE A 46 -21.32 -31.94 23.79
CA ILE A 46 -22.27 -30.95 23.24
C ILE A 46 -21.90 -29.54 23.69
N LEU A 47 -21.57 -29.34 24.96
CA LEU A 47 -21.14 -28.02 25.47
C LEU A 47 -19.86 -27.53 24.79
N LEU A 48 -18.91 -28.44 24.54
CA LEU A 48 -17.67 -28.12 23.82
C LEU A 48 -17.94 -27.74 22.35
N ALA A 49 -18.85 -28.47 21.68
CA ALA A 49 -19.25 -28.15 20.31
C ALA A 49 -19.97 -26.80 20.22
N LEU A 50 -20.87 -26.49 21.16
CA LEU A 50 -21.57 -25.21 21.23
C LEU A 50 -20.62 -24.04 21.49
N THR A 51 -19.67 -24.20 22.41
CA THR A 51 -18.66 -23.17 22.69
C THR A 51 -17.74 -22.93 21.48
N LEU A 52 -17.34 -23.98 20.78
CA LEU A 52 -16.56 -23.85 19.53
C LEU A 52 -17.38 -23.13 18.44
N CYS A 53 -18.66 -23.46 18.27
CA CYS A 53 -19.55 -22.78 17.32
C CYS A 53 -19.71 -21.29 17.65
N MET A 54 -19.87 -20.95 18.93
CA MET A 54 -19.97 -19.56 19.39
C MET A 54 -18.66 -18.78 19.15
N GLN A 55 -17.50 -19.40 19.40
CA GLN A 55 -16.20 -18.79 19.10
C GLN A 55 -15.99 -18.55 17.60
N ILE A 56 -16.37 -19.50 16.74
CA ILE A 56 -16.31 -19.33 15.28
C ILE A 56 -17.25 -18.20 14.84
N ALA A 57 -18.48 -18.14 15.36
CA ALA A 57 -19.42 -17.07 15.05
C ALA A 57 -18.89 -15.69 15.49
N LEU A 58 -18.28 -15.59 16.67
CA LEU A 58 -17.65 -14.37 17.15
C LEU A 58 -16.46 -13.95 16.29
N LEU A 59 -15.63 -14.89 15.82
CA LEU A 59 -14.53 -14.60 14.90
C LEU A 59 -15.04 -14.05 13.55
N ILE A 60 -16.08 -14.67 12.98
CA ILE A 60 -16.68 -14.20 11.73
C ILE A 60 -17.28 -12.80 11.91
N TYR A 61 -18.00 -12.57 13.01
CA TYR A 61 -18.61 -11.26 13.28
C TYR A 61 -17.55 -10.19 13.56
N HIS A 62 -16.48 -10.55 14.26
CA HIS A 62 -15.36 -9.66 14.52
C HIS A 62 -14.66 -9.22 13.23
N ASP A 63 -14.40 -10.15 12.31
CA ASP A 63 -13.78 -9.81 11.02
C ASP A 63 -14.66 -8.86 10.19
N GLU A 64 -15.98 -9.09 10.17
CA GLU A 64 -16.91 -8.20 9.49
C GLU A 64 -16.96 -6.81 10.16
N PHE A 65 -16.96 -6.77 11.49
CA PHE A 65 -16.96 -5.54 12.26
C PHE A 65 -15.67 -4.73 12.07
N VAL A 66 -14.49 -5.36 12.19
CA VAL A 66 -13.19 -4.72 11.97
C VAL A 66 -13.11 -4.14 10.56
N MET A 67 -13.60 -4.87 9.55
CA MET A 67 -13.65 -4.34 8.18
C MET A 67 -14.57 -3.14 8.03
N LYS A 68 -15.73 -3.11 8.71
CA LYS A 68 -16.62 -1.94 8.73
C LYS A 68 -15.99 -0.75 9.44
N VAL A 69 -15.33 -0.96 10.57
CA VAL A 69 -14.61 0.09 11.31
C VAL A 69 -13.46 0.65 10.48
N ALA A 70 -12.65 -0.18 9.84
CA ALA A 70 -11.53 0.27 9.00
C ALA A 70 -11.98 1.00 7.70
N VAL A 71 -13.22 0.79 7.26
CA VAL A 71 -13.83 1.58 6.18
C VAL A 71 -14.32 2.92 6.72
N MET A 72 -15.04 2.90 7.84
CA MET A 72 -15.55 4.11 8.50
C MET A 72 -14.43 5.05 8.97
N GLU A 73 -13.33 4.53 9.51
CA GLU A 73 -12.15 5.31 9.89
C GLU A 73 -11.54 6.03 8.67
N ARG A 74 -11.49 5.37 7.51
CA ARG A 74 -11.03 5.99 6.26
C ARG A 74 -11.98 7.06 5.76
N GLU A 75 -13.30 6.80 5.82
CA GLU A 75 -14.31 7.80 5.46
C GLU A 75 -14.26 9.00 6.41
N LEU A 76 -14.08 8.77 7.71
CA LEU A 76 -13.96 9.82 8.72
C LEU A 76 -12.67 10.63 8.54
N LEU A 77 -11.53 9.99 8.29
CA LEU A 77 -10.28 10.70 7.97
C LEU A 77 -10.40 11.54 6.70
N ASP A 78 -11.12 11.04 5.69
CA ASP A 78 -11.42 11.83 4.49
C ASP A 78 -12.30 13.04 4.81
N GLU A 79 -13.28 12.90 5.70
CA GLU A 79 -14.10 14.04 6.17
C GLU A 79 -13.29 15.04 7.01
N ILE A 80 -12.47 14.57 7.95
CA ILE A 80 -11.59 15.43 8.78
C ILE A 80 -10.65 16.23 7.90
N HIS A 81 -9.96 15.58 6.95
CA HIS A 81 -9.09 16.30 6.02
C HIS A 81 -9.86 17.28 5.14
N THR A 82 -11.13 16.99 4.81
CA THR A 82 -11.99 17.94 4.10
C THR A 82 -12.31 19.15 4.97
N VAL A 83 -12.56 18.97 6.27
CA VAL A 83 -12.81 20.06 7.22
C VAL A 83 -11.56 20.90 7.46
N GLU A 84 -10.40 20.27 7.70
CA GLU A 84 -9.11 20.98 7.80
C GLU A 84 -8.81 21.76 6.53
N TYR A 85 -9.11 21.18 5.37
CA TYR A 85 -8.97 21.85 4.09
C TYR A 85 -9.89 23.06 3.97
N LEU A 86 -11.17 22.94 4.32
CA LEU A 86 -12.12 24.07 4.33
C LEU A 86 -11.70 25.15 5.32
N ALA A 87 -11.21 24.78 6.50
CA ALA A 87 -10.69 25.71 7.49
C ALA A 87 -9.46 26.45 6.97
N SER A 88 -8.51 25.74 6.34
CA SER A 88 -7.32 26.33 5.73
C SER A 88 -7.67 27.25 4.55
N ASP A 89 -8.61 26.87 3.69
CA ASP A 89 -9.06 27.71 2.58
C ASP A 89 -9.82 28.94 3.08
N ALA A 90 -10.64 28.81 4.13
CA ALA A 90 -11.31 29.94 4.77
C ALA A 90 -10.32 30.90 5.43
N LEU A 91 -9.29 30.37 6.13
CA LEU A 91 -8.23 31.18 6.72
C LEU A 91 -7.43 31.92 5.64
N ARG A 92 -7.17 31.26 4.51
CA ARG A 92 -6.44 31.84 3.38
C ARG A 92 -7.28 32.88 2.64
N ALA A 93 -8.55 32.63 2.39
CA ALA A 93 -9.45 33.64 1.84
C ALA A 93 -9.59 34.84 2.78
N ALA A 94 -9.60 34.63 4.10
CA ALA A 94 -9.55 35.72 5.07
C ALA A 94 -8.22 36.49 5.00
N TYR A 95 -7.10 35.78 4.81
CA TYR A 95 -5.77 36.39 4.64
C TYR A 95 -5.66 37.18 3.33
N ASP A 96 -6.16 36.65 2.22
CA ASP A 96 -6.19 37.32 0.91
C ASP A 96 -7.07 38.58 0.95
N ASN A 97 -8.17 38.56 1.72
CA ASN A 97 -8.97 39.76 1.99
C ASN A 97 -8.29 40.78 2.92
N PHE A 98 -7.22 40.38 3.62
CA PHE A 98 -6.44 41.22 4.53
C PHE A 98 -5.06 41.61 3.96
N ALA A 99 -4.69 41.13 2.77
CA ALA A 99 -3.39 41.38 2.18
C ALA A 99 -3.35 42.74 1.46
N LEU A 100 -2.57 43.62 2.06
CA LEU A 100 -2.02 44.88 1.57
C LEU A 100 -1.41 44.75 0.15
N ASP A 101 -1.56 45.81 -0.64
CA ASP A 101 -1.00 46.09 -1.98
C ASP A 101 -0.44 44.89 -2.77
N GLU A 102 -1.25 44.48 -3.74
CA GLU A 102 -1.08 43.41 -4.73
C GLU A 102 0.16 43.57 -5.65
N GLU A 103 0.95 44.64 -5.48
CA GLU A 103 2.05 45.02 -6.38
C GLU A 103 3.41 44.35 -6.06
N LEU A 104 3.59 43.75 -4.87
CA LEU A 104 4.90 43.18 -4.47
C LEU A 104 5.04 41.65 -4.61
N VAL A 105 3.95 40.93 -4.81
CA VAL A 105 3.94 39.45 -4.81
C VAL A 105 4.36 38.83 -6.16
N PRO A 106 4.08 39.40 -7.35
CA PRO A 106 4.42 38.74 -8.63
C PRO A 106 5.93 38.67 -8.93
N ALA A 107 6.76 39.52 -8.31
CA ALA A 107 8.20 39.57 -8.61
C ALA A 107 9.02 38.46 -7.93
N VAL A 108 8.51 37.85 -6.85
CA VAL A 108 9.23 36.80 -6.10
C VAL A 108 8.99 35.40 -6.68
N TRP A 109 7.85 35.17 -7.34
CA TRP A 109 7.49 33.87 -7.90
C TRP A 109 7.93 33.67 -9.36
N ASN A 110 8.32 34.74 -10.07
CA ASN A 110 8.73 34.67 -11.48
C ASN A 110 10.21 34.37 -11.71
N ASN A 111 11.04 34.32 -10.67
CA ASN A 111 12.36 33.71 -10.77
C ASN A 111 12.22 32.21 -10.58
N THR A 112 11.93 31.52 -11.68
CA THR A 112 12.21 30.11 -11.94
C THR A 112 12.54 29.32 -10.68
N THR A 113 11.53 28.74 -10.04
CA THR A 113 11.72 27.61 -9.14
C THR A 113 12.33 26.49 -9.98
N THR A 114 13.64 26.49 -10.16
CA THR A 114 14.38 25.34 -10.67
C THR A 114 14.10 24.21 -9.70
N TYR A 115 13.17 23.35 -10.08
CA TYR A 115 12.78 22.19 -9.32
C TYR A 115 14.03 21.34 -9.11
N SER A 116 14.57 21.38 -7.89
CA SER A 116 15.71 20.55 -7.54
C SER A 116 15.21 19.12 -7.35
N MET A 117 15.82 18.18 -8.06
CA MET A 117 15.65 16.76 -7.75
C MET A 117 16.70 16.28 -6.74
N ASP A 118 17.50 17.19 -6.18
CA ASP A 118 18.49 16.81 -5.19
C ASP A 118 17.78 16.10 -4.02
N PRO A 119 18.19 14.87 -3.65
CA PRO A 119 17.52 14.12 -2.60
C PRO A 119 17.47 14.85 -1.27
N MET A 120 18.49 15.67 -0.98
CA MET A 120 18.51 16.47 0.23
C MET A 120 17.45 17.56 0.17
N ASP A 121 17.33 18.26 -0.96
CA ASP A 121 16.28 19.27 -1.16
C ASP A 121 14.87 18.67 -1.13
N ILE A 122 14.70 17.43 -1.60
CA ILE A 122 13.43 16.71 -1.49
C ILE A 122 13.10 16.44 -0.02
N LEU A 123 14.05 15.91 0.76
CA LEU A 123 13.84 15.64 2.19
C LEU A 123 13.55 16.92 2.97
N MET A 124 14.34 17.98 2.75
CA MET A 124 14.15 19.27 3.43
C MET A 124 12.78 19.88 3.12
N ARG A 125 12.31 19.83 1.85
CA ARG A 125 10.98 20.32 1.47
C ARG A 125 9.84 19.45 2.00
N ALA A 126 10.10 18.18 2.26
CA ALA A 126 9.20 17.28 2.95
C ALA A 126 9.30 17.39 4.48
N GLY A 127 10.01 18.39 5.02
CA GLY A 127 10.16 18.56 6.47
C GLY A 127 10.97 17.46 7.16
N ILE A 128 11.69 16.63 6.41
CA ILE A 128 12.48 15.50 6.94
C ILE A 128 13.91 15.97 7.18
N ASN A 129 14.37 15.88 8.43
CA ASN A 129 15.77 16.12 8.78
C ASN A 129 16.62 14.88 8.44
N PRO A 130 17.56 14.95 7.47
CA PRO A 130 18.42 13.82 7.10
C PRO A 130 19.31 13.32 8.26
N GLU A 131 19.69 14.21 9.17
CA GLU A 131 20.56 13.92 10.31
C GLU A 131 19.87 13.07 11.39
N ASP A 132 18.53 13.06 11.40
CA ASP A 132 17.76 12.25 12.35
C ASP A 132 17.90 10.75 12.08
N GLY A 133 18.47 10.36 10.93
CA GLY A 133 18.62 8.99 10.44
C GLY A 133 17.28 8.36 10.05
N TYR A 134 17.34 7.24 9.32
CA TYR A 134 16.16 6.48 8.90
C TYR A 134 16.16 5.08 9.52
N VAL A 135 14.98 4.55 9.81
CA VAL A 135 14.86 3.12 10.14
C VAL A 135 14.83 2.36 8.81
N PRO A 136 15.86 1.56 8.48
CA PRO A 136 15.84 0.81 7.23
C PRO A 136 14.67 -0.18 7.23
N SER A 137 14.30 -0.69 6.06
CA SER A 137 13.34 -1.79 5.99
C SER A 137 13.96 -3.04 6.64
N LEU A 138 13.71 -3.23 7.94
CA LEU A 138 14.21 -4.35 8.72
C LEU A 138 13.38 -5.59 8.43
N SER A 139 14.04 -6.75 8.33
CA SER A 139 13.33 -8.02 8.47
C SER A 139 12.65 -8.08 9.84
N PHE A 140 11.57 -8.85 9.98
CA PHE A 140 10.85 -9.01 11.25
C PHE A 140 11.80 -9.41 12.41
N ARG A 141 12.81 -10.23 12.11
CA ARG A 141 13.83 -10.63 13.08
C ARG A 141 14.72 -9.46 13.51
N GLN A 142 15.14 -8.62 12.56
CA GLN A 142 15.95 -7.44 12.87
C GLN A 142 15.13 -6.37 13.60
N ALA A 143 13.87 -6.15 13.22
CA ALA A 143 12.96 -5.24 13.94
C ALA A 143 12.82 -5.63 15.42
N ARG A 144 12.59 -6.93 15.68
CA ARG A 144 12.57 -7.46 17.06
C ARG A 144 13.89 -7.34 17.81
N MET A 145 15.03 -7.41 17.11
CA MET A 145 16.35 -7.22 17.75
C MET A 145 16.56 -5.77 18.14
N VAL A 146 16.19 -4.82 17.27
CA VAL A 146 16.23 -3.38 17.55
C VAL A 146 15.33 -3.05 18.74
N GLU A 147 14.08 -3.51 18.72
CA GLU A 147 13.12 -3.31 19.81
C GLU A 147 13.64 -3.84 21.17
N LYS A 148 14.25 -5.04 21.16
CA LYS A 148 14.84 -5.63 22.37
C LYS A 148 16.08 -4.90 22.88
N SER A 149 16.81 -4.19 22.01
CA SER A 149 18.06 -3.55 22.39
C SER A 149 17.87 -2.36 23.35
N LYS A 150 16.67 -1.75 23.38
CA LYS A 150 16.29 -0.56 24.19
C LYS A 150 17.24 0.65 24.13
N THR A 151 18.34 0.57 23.38
CA THR A 151 19.46 1.53 23.41
C THR A 151 19.86 2.00 22.01
N ALA A 152 19.47 1.29 20.96
CA ALA A 152 19.61 1.78 19.58
C ALA A 152 18.23 2.19 19.07
N THR A 153 18.11 3.42 18.56
CA THR A 153 16.92 3.88 17.81
C THR A 153 16.67 3.03 16.55
N GLY A 154 17.61 2.15 16.18
CA GLY A 154 17.59 1.38 14.94
C GLY A 154 17.77 2.26 13.70
N LYS A 155 17.97 3.57 13.90
CA LYS A 155 18.16 4.53 12.83
C LYS A 155 19.59 4.46 12.33
N GLN A 156 19.74 4.51 11.02
CA GLN A 156 21.01 4.59 10.32
C GLN A 156 21.08 5.92 9.55
N PRO A 157 22.27 6.52 9.39
CA PRO A 157 22.41 7.68 8.50
C PRO A 157 21.96 7.29 7.09
N ALA A 158 21.18 8.16 6.45
CA ALA A 158 20.71 7.93 5.09
C ALA A 158 21.87 8.07 4.10
N GLU A 159 22.28 6.97 3.48
CA GLU A 159 23.11 7.02 2.28
C GLU A 159 22.20 7.25 1.08
N LEU A 160 22.08 8.51 0.67
CA LEU A 160 21.26 8.92 -0.46
C LEU A 160 22.11 8.86 -1.75
N PRO A 161 21.55 8.37 -2.87
CA PRO A 161 22.23 8.46 -4.15
C PRO A 161 22.43 9.93 -4.52
N SER A 162 23.49 10.22 -5.27
CA SER A 162 23.70 11.54 -5.85
C SER A 162 22.62 11.89 -6.88
N LEU A 163 22.46 13.19 -7.14
CA LEU A 163 21.59 13.67 -8.21
C LEU A 163 21.96 13.06 -9.57
N GLU A 164 23.26 12.95 -9.87
CA GLU A 164 23.74 12.38 -11.12
C GLU A 164 23.36 10.90 -11.25
N GLU A 165 23.47 10.11 -10.18
CA GLU A 165 23.04 8.70 -10.18
C GLU A 165 21.54 8.57 -10.43
N ILE A 166 20.71 9.40 -9.78
CA ILE A 166 19.26 9.42 -10.01
C ILE A 166 18.95 9.78 -11.46
N GLN A 167 19.55 10.85 -11.97
CA GLN A 167 19.32 11.33 -13.33
C GLN A 167 19.82 10.34 -14.38
N SER A 168 20.90 9.60 -14.11
CA SER A 168 21.40 8.56 -15.00
C SER A 168 20.41 7.39 -15.16
N MET A 169 19.65 7.08 -14.10
CA MET A 169 18.67 6.00 -14.11
C MET A 169 17.30 6.44 -14.62
N TYR A 170 16.82 7.61 -14.19
CA TYR A 170 15.43 8.03 -14.40
C TYR A 170 15.29 9.22 -15.34
N GLY A 171 16.38 9.88 -15.71
CA GLY A 171 16.38 11.12 -16.48
C GLY A 171 16.21 12.35 -15.59
N SER A 172 16.38 13.53 -16.19
CA SER A 172 16.30 14.82 -15.49
C SER A 172 14.90 15.46 -15.55
N LYS A 173 13.91 14.75 -16.10
CA LYS A 173 12.54 15.21 -16.29
C LYS A 173 11.57 14.04 -16.14
N PRO A 174 10.33 14.30 -15.70
CA PRO A 174 9.31 13.26 -15.65
C PRO A 174 8.95 12.78 -17.05
N ILE A 175 8.63 11.49 -17.17
CA ILE A 175 8.18 10.88 -18.43
C ILE A 175 6.75 10.38 -18.22
N ILE A 176 5.80 11.07 -18.82
CA ILE A 176 4.37 10.75 -18.75
C ILE A 176 3.88 10.31 -20.13
N VAL A 177 3.48 9.06 -20.25
CA VAL A 177 2.87 8.53 -21.50
C VAL A 177 1.41 8.94 -21.56
N GLY A 178 0.94 9.39 -22.73
CA GLY A 178 -0.45 9.78 -22.99
C GLY A 178 -0.74 11.27 -22.86
N MET A 179 0.28 12.11 -22.61
CA MET A 179 0.14 13.57 -22.55
C MET A 179 -0.39 14.18 -23.85
N ASP A 180 -0.14 13.53 -24.98
CA ASP A 180 -0.66 13.87 -26.30
C ASP A 180 -2.18 13.75 -26.41
N ARG A 181 -2.84 13.05 -25.48
CA ARG A 181 -4.30 12.80 -25.48
C ARG A 181 -5.07 13.62 -24.45
N CYS A 182 -4.42 14.59 -23.81
CA CYS A 182 -5.05 15.45 -22.81
C CYS A 182 -6.16 16.33 -23.40
N GLU A 183 -5.96 16.90 -24.60
CA GLU A 183 -6.99 17.69 -25.27
C GLU A 183 -8.21 16.83 -25.63
N GLU A 184 -7.97 15.63 -26.17
CA GLU A 184 -9.05 14.67 -26.46
C GLU A 184 -9.91 14.39 -25.22
N TYR A 185 -9.30 14.19 -24.05
CA TYR A 185 -10.03 14.03 -22.79
C TYR A 185 -10.85 15.27 -22.42
N LYS A 186 -10.23 16.45 -22.49
CA LYS A 186 -10.88 17.71 -22.14
C LYS A 186 -12.04 18.04 -23.06
N ASP A 187 -11.95 17.70 -24.35
CA ASP A 187 -13.01 17.90 -25.33
C ASP A 187 -14.16 16.90 -25.14
N ALA A 188 -13.84 15.65 -24.78
CA ALA A 188 -14.82 14.59 -24.58
C ALA A 188 -15.64 14.74 -23.27
N VAL A 189 -15.12 15.47 -22.28
CA VAL A 189 -15.71 15.57 -20.94
C VAL A 189 -15.89 17.03 -20.52
N ALA A 190 -17.14 17.42 -20.27
CA ALA A 190 -17.48 18.76 -19.79
C ALA A 190 -16.68 19.12 -18.53
N PRO A 191 -16.20 20.37 -18.38
CA PRO A 191 -15.28 20.77 -17.31
C PRO A 191 -15.68 20.33 -15.90
N GLU A 192 -16.95 20.51 -15.53
CA GLU A 192 -17.49 20.14 -14.23
C GLU A 192 -17.66 18.63 -14.02
N HIS A 193 -17.61 17.86 -15.10
CA HIS A 193 -17.69 16.40 -15.11
C HIS A 193 -16.32 15.71 -15.08
N ARG A 194 -15.23 16.43 -15.35
CA ARG A 194 -13.87 15.86 -15.39
C ARG A 194 -13.47 15.31 -14.03
N LEU A 195 -13.16 14.02 -14.02
CA LEU A 195 -12.67 13.27 -12.88
C LEU A 195 -11.34 12.63 -13.22
N MET A 196 -10.43 12.53 -12.27
CA MET A 196 -9.19 11.78 -12.44
C MET A 196 -8.79 11.08 -11.15
N GLY A 197 -7.91 10.09 -11.26
CA GLY A 197 -7.43 9.38 -10.08
C GLY A 197 -6.54 8.19 -10.42
N PRO A 198 -5.96 7.55 -9.40
CA PRO A 198 -4.95 6.54 -9.60
C PRO A 198 -5.55 5.21 -10.09
N ALA A 199 -4.81 4.57 -10.99
CA ALA A 199 -4.90 3.17 -11.38
C ALA A 199 -3.49 2.57 -11.35
N GLY A 200 -3.34 1.25 -11.25
CA GLY A 200 -2.01 0.62 -11.19
C GLY A 200 -2.04 -0.73 -10.51
N LEU A 201 -1.00 -1.53 -10.73
CA LEU A 201 -0.79 -2.79 -10.00
C LEU A 201 -0.71 -2.57 -8.48
N PHE A 202 -0.89 -3.64 -7.71
CA PHE A 202 -0.55 -3.62 -6.28
C PHE A 202 0.89 -3.14 -6.08
N ASN A 203 1.19 -2.42 -5.00
CA ASN A 203 2.52 -1.87 -4.71
C ASN A 203 3.14 -0.95 -5.79
N SER A 204 2.35 -0.38 -6.70
CA SER A 204 2.82 0.63 -7.68
C SER A 204 2.63 2.08 -7.20
N ALA A 205 2.40 2.29 -5.90
CA ALA A 205 2.20 3.61 -5.28
C ALA A 205 0.94 4.39 -5.72
N THR A 206 -0.13 3.68 -6.09
CA THR A 206 -1.44 4.29 -6.38
C THR A 206 -1.98 5.16 -5.23
N ASN A 207 -1.69 4.83 -3.97
CA ASN A 207 -2.05 5.67 -2.83
C ASN A 207 -1.29 7.00 -2.82
N LEU A 208 0.04 6.97 -3.06
CA LEU A 208 0.87 8.17 -3.10
C LEU A 208 0.37 9.13 -4.18
N MET A 209 0.13 8.62 -5.39
CA MET A 209 -0.44 9.38 -6.50
C MET A 209 -1.79 10.02 -6.12
N GLY A 210 -2.72 9.24 -5.56
CA GLY A 210 -4.02 9.75 -5.13
C GLY A 210 -3.91 10.85 -4.08
N THR A 211 -3.04 10.68 -3.08
CA THR A 211 -2.81 11.67 -2.03
C THR A 211 -2.18 12.95 -2.60
N LEU A 212 -1.12 12.84 -3.42
CA LEU A 212 -0.47 14.00 -4.05
C LEU A 212 -1.44 14.80 -4.91
N LEU A 213 -2.25 14.14 -5.74
CA LEU A 213 -3.26 14.83 -6.55
C LEU A 213 -4.31 15.52 -5.68
N ARG A 214 -4.82 14.88 -4.63
CA ARG A 214 -5.85 15.46 -3.76
C ARG A 214 -5.33 16.68 -2.98
N MET A 215 -4.08 16.61 -2.53
CA MET A 215 -3.47 17.71 -1.79
C MET A 215 -3.19 18.91 -2.68
N ASN A 216 -2.84 18.69 -3.96
CA ASN A 216 -2.23 19.72 -4.79
C ASN A 216 -3.01 20.13 -6.04
N CYS A 217 -4.01 19.36 -6.46
CA CYS A 217 -4.81 19.64 -7.66
C CYS A 217 -6.28 19.92 -7.32
N VAL A 218 -6.88 20.83 -8.09
CA VAL A 218 -8.30 21.17 -7.98
C VAL A 218 -8.93 21.47 -9.35
N ASN A 219 -10.08 20.85 -9.62
CA ASN A 219 -10.99 21.22 -10.70
C ASN A 219 -11.95 22.32 -10.22
N LYS A 220 -11.63 23.57 -10.58
CA LYS A 220 -12.39 24.76 -10.16
C LYS A 220 -13.81 24.78 -10.72
N GLU A 221 -14.04 24.28 -11.93
CA GLU A 221 -15.39 24.24 -12.52
C GLU A 221 -16.31 23.27 -11.77
N ARG A 222 -15.76 22.14 -11.33
CA ARG A 222 -16.51 21.18 -10.51
C ARG A 222 -16.86 21.73 -9.14
N LEU A 223 -15.98 22.50 -8.50
CA LEU A 223 -16.25 23.14 -7.20
C LEU A 223 -17.43 24.13 -7.24
N LYS A 224 -17.64 24.80 -8.37
CA LYS A 224 -18.78 25.72 -8.56
C LYS A 224 -20.12 24.98 -8.61
N SER A 225 -20.11 23.69 -8.94
CA SER A 225 -21.31 22.88 -9.08
C SER A 225 -21.79 22.32 -7.74
N ARG A 226 -22.98 22.75 -7.30
CA ARG A 226 -23.64 22.22 -6.09
C ARG A 226 -24.02 20.74 -6.18
N LYS A 227 -24.00 20.16 -7.39
CA LYS A 227 -24.37 18.75 -7.66
C LYS A 227 -23.37 17.76 -7.08
N TYR A 228 -22.10 18.14 -6.98
CA TYR A 228 -21.01 17.22 -6.68
C TYR A 228 -20.43 17.46 -5.29
N ARG A 229 -21.15 17.03 -4.24
CA ARG A 229 -20.65 17.11 -2.85
C ARG A 229 -19.50 16.13 -2.59
N ARG A 230 -19.45 15.00 -3.31
CA ARG A 230 -18.38 13.99 -3.23
C ARG A 230 -17.39 14.17 -4.39
N ALA A 231 -16.09 14.09 -4.11
CA ALA A 231 -15.02 14.35 -5.08
C ALA A 231 -15.20 15.72 -5.78
N ASN A 232 -15.52 16.75 -5.01
CA ASN A 232 -15.77 18.11 -5.49
C ASN A 232 -14.53 18.74 -6.16
N THR A 233 -13.32 18.30 -5.76
CA THR A 233 -12.05 18.71 -6.38
C THR A 233 -11.79 18.08 -7.75
N GLY A 234 -12.60 17.12 -8.20
CA GLY A 234 -12.35 16.38 -9.44
C GLY A 234 -11.31 15.26 -9.30
N VAL A 235 -10.70 15.11 -8.12
CA VAL A 235 -9.74 14.03 -7.84
C VAL A 235 -10.43 12.93 -7.04
N MET A 236 -10.34 11.69 -7.52
CA MET A 236 -10.86 10.51 -6.85
C MET A 236 -9.72 9.66 -6.26
N PRO A 237 -9.96 8.94 -5.15
CA PRO A 237 -8.95 8.09 -4.52
C PRO A 237 -8.63 6.82 -5.32
N GLN A 238 -9.46 6.46 -6.30
CA GLN A 238 -9.25 5.33 -7.20
C GLN A 238 -10.10 5.43 -8.46
N ALA A 239 -9.74 4.66 -9.49
CA ALA A 239 -10.60 4.42 -10.65
C ALA A 239 -11.99 3.88 -10.23
N PRO A 240 -13.09 4.33 -10.88
CA PRO A 240 -14.45 3.91 -10.56
C PRO A 240 -14.71 2.41 -10.67
N TRP A 241 -13.92 1.69 -11.48
CA TRP A 241 -13.96 0.23 -11.60
C TRP A 241 -12.92 -0.47 -10.73
N GLY A 242 -12.19 0.24 -9.88
CA GLY A 242 -11.18 -0.29 -8.97
C GLY A 242 -9.78 -0.12 -9.53
N LYS A 243 -8.91 0.56 -8.79
CA LYS A 243 -7.56 0.95 -9.25
C LYS A 243 -6.63 -0.20 -9.63
N HIS A 244 -6.87 -1.41 -9.12
CA HIS A 244 -6.03 -2.59 -9.38
C HIS A 244 -6.62 -3.53 -10.43
N ASN A 245 -7.84 -3.27 -10.89
CA ASN A 245 -8.47 -4.14 -11.88
C ASN A 245 -7.86 -3.90 -13.28
N PRO A 246 -7.87 -4.92 -14.15
CA PRO A 246 -7.44 -4.79 -15.55
C PRO A 246 -8.28 -3.77 -16.31
N VAL A 247 -7.79 -3.30 -17.45
CA VAL A 247 -8.50 -2.30 -18.26
C VAL A 247 -9.88 -2.78 -18.71
N SER A 248 -10.04 -4.08 -19.00
CA SER A 248 -11.31 -4.66 -19.45
C SER A 248 -12.43 -4.62 -18.39
N TRP A 249 -12.13 -4.20 -17.16
CA TRP A 249 -13.15 -3.96 -16.12
C TRP A 249 -13.78 -2.58 -16.24
N ARG A 250 -13.18 -1.65 -16.98
CA ARG A 250 -13.76 -0.34 -17.25
C ARG A 250 -15.09 -0.52 -17.99
N ASN A 251 -16.14 0.11 -17.48
CA ASN A 251 -17.55 -0.02 -17.90
C ASN A 251 -18.21 -1.38 -17.62
N HIS A 252 -17.45 -2.38 -17.17
CA HIS A 252 -17.97 -3.71 -16.82
C HIS A 252 -17.99 -3.96 -15.31
N HIS A 253 -17.42 -3.07 -14.48
CA HIS A 253 -17.35 -3.24 -13.03
C HIS A 253 -17.49 -1.91 -12.29
N GLU A 254 -18.20 -1.92 -11.16
CA GLU A 254 -18.31 -0.78 -10.25
C GLU A 254 -17.58 -1.07 -8.94
N ALA A 255 -16.59 -0.26 -8.58
CA ALA A 255 -15.93 -0.36 -7.30
C ALA A 255 -16.88 0.04 -6.17
N LYS A 256 -16.98 -0.82 -5.15
CA LYS A 256 -17.80 -0.57 -3.96
C LYS A 256 -17.55 0.79 -3.32
N ALA A 257 -16.29 1.21 -3.25
CA ALA A 257 -15.89 2.53 -2.76
C ALA A 257 -15.63 3.48 -3.94
N GLY A 258 -16.30 4.61 -3.99
CA GLY A 258 -16.07 5.66 -4.99
C GLY A 258 -16.53 5.36 -6.42
N GLY A 259 -16.92 4.12 -6.77
CA GLY A 259 -17.42 3.80 -8.11
C GLY A 259 -18.89 4.16 -8.35
N LYS A 260 -19.72 4.08 -7.30
CA LYS A 260 -21.18 4.18 -7.41
C LYS A 260 -21.67 5.49 -8.03
N GLY A 261 -22.38 5.37 -9.15
CA GLY A 261 -23.00 6.50 -9.86
C GLY A 261 -21.99 7.39 -10.60
N VAL A 262 -20.75 6.93 -10.76
CA VAL A 262 -19.73 7.65 -11.53
C VAL A 262 -19.75 7.14 -12.97
N LYS A 263 -19.99 8.06 -13.91
CA LYS A 263 -19.86 7.78 -15.34
C LYS A 263 -18.38 7.57 -15.67
N GLN A 264 -17.99 6.31 -15.89
CA GLN A 264 -16.57 5.93 -15.99
C GLN A 264 -15.87 6.49 -17.23
N THR A 265 -16.63 6.93 -18.24
CA THR A 265 -16.11 7.65 -19.40
C THR A 265 -15.64 9.07 -19.07
N ASP A 266 -16.13 9.64 -17.97
CA ASP A 266 -15.75 11.00 -17.53
C ASP A 266 -14.44 10.98 -16.70
N PHE A 267 -13.89 9.78 -16.46
CA PHE A 267 -12.73 9.55 -15.62
C PHE A 267 -11.44 9.38 -16.44
N LEU A 268 -10.41 10.19 -16.14
CA LEU A 268 -9.04 10.09 -16.63
C LEU A 268 -8.21 9.21 -15.67
N PRO A 269 -7.87 7.96 -16.06
CA PRO A 269 -7.03 7.11 -15.24
C PRO A 269 -5.57 7.53 -15.30
N ILE A 270 -4.98 7.65 -14.11
CA ILE A 270 -3.56 7.92 -13.90
C ILE A 270 -2.88 6.63 -13.47
N VAL A 271 -2.34 5.90 -14.44
CA VAL A 271 -1.74 4.58 -14.28
C VAL A 271 -0.33 4.71 -13.71
N THR A 272 -0.14 4.34 -12.44
CA THR A 272 1.17 4.32 -11.82
C THR A 272 1.92 3.05 -12.21
N ILE A 273 3.12 3.21 -12.76
CA ILE A 273 4.07 2.15 -13.08
C ILE A 273 5.30 2.29 -12.19
N LYS A 274 5.85 1.18 -11.71
CA LYS A 274 7.07 1.16 -10.88
C LYS A 274 8.11 0.31 -11.57
N ASP A 275 9.40 0.58 -11.38
CA ASP A 275 10.46 -0.29 -11.88
C ASP A 275 10.15 -1.78 -11.57
N PRO A 276 10.17 -2.69 -12.56
CA PRO A 276 9.70 -4.06 -12.39
C PRO A 276 10.47 -4.81 -11.30
N ILE A 277 11.77 -4.57 -11.13
CA ILE A 277 12.59 -5.26 -10.12
C ILE A 277 12.19 -4.83 -8.71
N THR A 278 12.13 -3.52 -8.47
CA THR A 278 11.74 -2.97 -7.16
C THR A 278 10.25 -3.20 -6.86
N TRP A 279 9.40 -3.27 -7.88
CA TRP A 279 8.00 -3.68 -7.75
C TRP A 279 7.88 -5.14 -7.31
N MET A 280 8.57 -6.07 -7.97
CA MET A 280 8.55 -7.49 -7.58
C MET A 280 9.11 -7.70 -6.17
N ALA A 281 10.17 -6.99 -5.79
CA ALA A 281 10.67 -6.98 -4.42
C ALA A 281 9.61 -6.48 -3.41
N SER A 282 8.79 -5.49 -3.80
CA SER A 282 7.68 -4.99 -2.99
C SER A 282 6.55 -6.02 -2.86
N MET A 283 6.26 -6.76 -3.93
CA MET A 283 5.30 -7.87 -3.92
C MET A 283 5.72 -9.01 -2.99
N CYS A 284 7.03 -9.26 -2.84
CA CYS A 284 7.54 -10.22 -1.85
C CYS A 284 7.16 -9.87 -0.42
N ARG A 285 7.18 -8.58 -0.06
CA ARG A 285 6.77 -8.09 1.27
C ARG A 285 5.26 -8.19 1.45
N HIS A 286 4.50 -7.75 0.45
CA HIS A 286 3.03 -7.77 0.48
C HIS A 286 2.46 -8.23 -0.86
N GLY A 287 2.06 -9.50 -0.94
CA GLY A 287 1.50 -10.08 -2.18
C GLY A 287 0.06 -9.66 -2.48
N TYR A 288 -0.63 -9.01 -1.54
CA TYR A 288 -2.05 -8.61 -1.66
C TYR A 288 -2.95 -9.77 -2.08
N GLU A 289 -3.49 -9.69 -3.29
CA GLU A 289 -4.39 -10.67 -3.87
C GLU A 289 -3.70 -11.57 -4.92
N ALA A 290 -2.40 -11.36 -5.14
CA ALA A 290 -1.56 -12.27 -5.90
C ALA A 290 -1.11 -13.46 -5.03
N ARG A 291 -1.07 -14.63 -5.65
CA ARG A 291 -0.71 -15.92 -5.04
C ARG A 291 0.31 -16.61 -5.94
N TRP A 292 1.48 -16.90 -5.38
CA TRP A 292 2.53 -17.68 -6.04
C TRP A 292 3.38 -18.38 -4.97
N ARG A 293 4.21 -19.33 -5.41
CA ARG A 293 5.18 -19.98 -4.51
C ARG A 293 6.20 -18.93 -4.06
N ARG A 294 6.19 -18.61 -2.75
CA ARG A 294 7.10 -17.64 -2.12
C ARG A 294 8.01 -18.36 -1.14
N VAL A 295 9.32 -18.20 -1.33
CA VAL A 295 10.34 -18.60 -0.36
C VAL A 295 11.02 -17.31 0.10
N PRO A 296 11.00 -16.95 1.40
CA PRO A 296 11.55 -15.68 1.88
C PRO A 296 12.99 -15.41 1.41
N GLU A 297 13.81 -16.46 1.35
CA GLU A 297 15.22 -16.41 0.96
C GLU A 297 15.44 -16.28 -0.55
N HIS A 298 14.39 -16.39 -1.37
CA HIS A 298 14.52 -16.41 -2.82
C HIS A 298 13.49 -15.56 -3.58
N CYS A 299 12.51 -14.95 -2.90
CA CYS A 299 11.52 -14.09 -3.54
C CYS A 299 12.20 -12.87 -4.20
N PRO A 300 11.88 -12.50 -5.46
CA PRO A 300 10.70 -12.89 -6.25
C PRO A 300 10.83 -14.17 -7.10
N ASN A 301 11.90 -14.95 -6.91
CA ASN A 301 12.17 -16.22 -7.56
C ASN A 301 12.26 -16.12 -9.10
N LEU A 302 13.02 -15.13 -9.61
CA LEU A 302 13.18 -14.90 -11.05
C LEU A 302 14.00 -15.98 -11.75
N VAL A 303 15.00 -16.51 -11.03
CA VAL A 303 15.92 -17.52 -11.55
C VAL A 303 15.91 -18.71 -10.60
N PRO A 304 15.43 -19.90 -11.04
CA PRO A 304 15.37 -21.07 -10.18
C PRO A 304 16.69 -21.37 -9.47
N ASN A 305 16.64 -21.70 -8.17
CA ASN A 305 17.83 -22.09 -7.41
C ASN A 305 17.56 -23.30 -6.49
N ARG A 306 18.42 -23.51 -5.48
CA ARG A 306 18.31 -24.62 -4.51
C ARG A 306 16.97 -24.67 -3.76
N TYR A 307 16.23 -23.57 -3.70
CA TYR A 307 14.91 -23.49 -3.09
C TYR A 307 13.77 -23.93 -4.03
N ASP A 308 14.06 -24.09 -5.33
CA ASP A 308 13.12 -24.50 -6.39
C ASP A 308 13.36 -25.94 -6.84
N LYS A 309 13.33 -26.89 -5.90
CA LYS A 309 13.49 -28.33 -6.18
C LYS A 309 12.67 -28.76 -7.41
N GLY A 310 13.35 -29.39 -8.37
CA GLY A 310 12.76 -29.89 -9.61
C GLY A 310 12.73 -28.89 -10.77
N ARG A 311 13.19 -27.64 -10.59
CA ARG A 311 13.30 -26.64 -11.66
C ARG A 311 14.75 -26.41 -12.05
N LYS A 312 14.99 -26.18 -13.34
CA LYS A 312 16.31 -25.82 -13.88
C LYS A 312 16.27 -24.35 -14.34
N PRO A 313 17.36 -23.58 -14.21
CA PRO A 313 17.45 -22.26 -14.83
C PRO A 313 17.05 -22.33 -16.32
N GLY A 314 16.20 -21.41 -16.75
CA GLY A 314 15.67 -21.38 -18.13
C GLY A 314 14.56 -22.41 -18.43
N VAL A 315 14.17 -23.27 -17.48
CA VAL A 315 13.11 -24.27 -17.65
C VAL A 315 11.99 -24.05 -16.65
N GLY A 316 10.88 -23.49 -17.14
CA GLY A 316 9.65 -23.29 -16.40
C GLY A 316 9.58 -21.94 -15.68
N SER A 317 8.40 -21.33 -15.70
CA SER A 317 8.05 -20.11 -14.99
C SER A 317 7.43 -20.43 -13.62
N ILE A 318 7.39 -19.44 -12.72
CA ILE A 318 6.70 -19.57 -11.43
C ILE A 318 5.29 -18.98 -11.58
N PRO A 319 4.25 -19.79 -11.77
CA PRO A 319 2.93 -19.28 -12.07
C PRO A 319 2.43 -18.38 -10.94
N VAL A 320 1.75 -17.31 -11.33
CA VAL A 320 1.14 -16.34 -10.44
C VAL A 320 -0.35 -16.34 -10.71
N LYS A 321 -1.15 -16.46 -9.65
CA LYS A 321 -2.60 -16.36 -9.72
C LYS A 321 -3.04 -15.09 -9.01
N VAL A 322 -3.74 -14.20 -9.71
CA VAL A 322 -4.16 -12.90 -9.16
C VAL A 322 -5.67 -12.83 -9.10
N LYS A 323 -6.19 -12.46 -7.94
CA LYS A 323 -7.62 -12.24 -7.75
C LYS A 323 -7.96 -10.78 -8.00
N PHE A 324 -8.92 -10.54 -8.89
CA PHE A 324 -9.52 -9.22 -9.15
C PHE A 324 -10.95 -9.15 -8.60
N ALA A 325 -11.49 -7.93 -8.46
CA ALA A 325 -12.87 -7.74 -8.02
C ALA A 325 -13.86 -8.06 -9.15
N THR A 326 -15.00 -8.66 -8.84
CA THR A 326 -15.89 -9.31 -9.83
C THR A 326 -17.32 -8.79 -9.84
N GLN A 327 -17.58 -7.64 -9.21
CA GLN A 327 -18.91 -7.05 -9.32
C GLN A 327 -19.14 -6.53 -10.74
N HIS A 328 -19.56 -7.43 -11.63
CA HIS A 328 -19.86 -7.09 -13.01
C HIS A 328 -21.15 -6.26 -13.09
N ILE A 329 -21.15 -5.24 -13.94
CA ILE A 329 -22.34 -4.47 -14.32
C ILE A 329 -22.89 -5.11 -15.60
N GLY A 330 -24.14 -5.59 -15.58
CA GLY A 330 -24.84 -6.13 -16.76
C GLY A 330 -25.14 -7.63 -16.70
N ASN A 331 -25.63 -8.16 -17.83
CA ASN A 331 -26.03 -9.57 -18.00
C ASN A 331 -24.89 -10.47 -18.49
N GLU A 332 -23.65 -9.96 -18.55
CA GLU A 332 -22.49 -10.77 -18.89
C GLU A 332 -22.32 -11.89 -17.86
N PRO A 333 -21.92 -13.12 -18.26
CA PRO A 333 -21.85 -14.25 -17.35
C PRO A 333 -21.01 -13.90 -16.12
N ILE A 334 -21.67 -13.82 -14.97
CA ILE A 334 -21.02 -13.59 -13.69
C ILE A 334 -20.11 -14.80 -13.43
N PRO A 335 -18.80 -14.62 -13.27
CA PRO A 335 -17.91 -15.73 -12.93
C PRO A 335 -18.20 -16.19 -11.49
N ASP A 336 -19.06 -17.22 -11.36
CA ASP A 336 -19.49 -17.94 -10.13
C ASP A 336 -20.01 -17.01 -9.00
N SER A 337 -21.10 -17.40 -8.33
CA SER A 337 -21.62 -16.73 -7.13
C SER A 337 -20.63 -16.67 -5.95
N ARG A 338 -19.49 -17.39 -6.04
CA ARG A 338 -18.31 -17.26 -5.16
C ARG A 338 -17.41 -16.04 -5.46
N ASN A 339 -17.75 -15.26 -6.49
CA ASN A 339 -17.39 -13.84 -6.69
C ASN A 339 -15.89 -13.53 -6.63
N LYS A 340 -15.07 -14.30 -7.37
CA LYS A 340 -13.62 -14.10 -7.51
C LYS A 340 -13.14 -14.57 -8.89
N THR A 341 -12.69 -13.64 -9.72
CA THR A 341 -12.02 -13.94 -10.99
C THR A 341 -10.56 -14.00 -10.66
N PHE A 342 -10.06 -15.23 -10.58
CA PHE A 342 -8.63 -15.42 -10.58
C PHE A 342 -8.16 -15.47 -12.03
N VAL A 343 -7.16 -14.66 -12.33
CA VAL A 343 -6.44 -14.69 -13.60
C VAL A 343 -5.10 -15.36 -13.34
N ASP A 344 -4.80 -16.38 -14.12
CA ASP A 344 -3.53 -17.08 -14.09
C ASP A 344 -2.54 -16.39 -15.04
N TYR A 345 -1.30 -16.23 -14.58
CA TYR A 345 -0.16 -15.66 -15.29
C TYR A 345 1.03 -16.62 -15.18
N ASP A 346 1.92 -16.59 -16.15
CA ASP A 346 3.08 -17.49 -16.18
C ASP A 346 4.09 -17.15 -15.09
N SER A 347 4.26 -15.86 -14.78
CA SER A 347 5.21 -15.37 -13.78
C SER A 347 4.82 -13.98 -13.26
N LEU A 348 5.56 -13.47 -12.26
CA LEU A 348 5.40 -12.07 -11.84
C LEU A 348 5.78 -11.10 -12.97
N VAL A 349 6.75 -11.46 -13.81
CA VAL A 349 7.16 -10.66 -14.97
C VAL A 349 6.07 -10.65 -16.03
N ASP A 350 5.48 -11.81 -16.31
CA ASP A 350 4.33 -11.91 -17.22
C ASP A 350 3.14 -11.10 -16.70
N PHE A 351 2.80 -11.22 -15.41
CA PHE A 351 1.76 -10.42 -14.79
C PHE A 351 2.01 -8.91 -14.96
N TYR A 352 3.24 -8.45 -14.69
CA TYR A 352 3.63 -7.06 -14.86
C TYR A 352 3.44 -6.60 -16.32
N ASN A 353 4.04 -7.33 -17.26
CA ASN A 353 4.04 -6.97 -18.68
C ASN A 353 2.63 -7.00 -19.27
N THR A 354 1.89 -8.07 -19.03
CA THR A 354 0.53 -8.24 -19.55
C THR A 354 -0.40 -7.15 -19.04
N TRP A 355 -0.35 -6.82 -17.74
CA TRP A 355 -1.21 -5.78 -17.17
C TRP A 355 -0.87 -4.38 -17.72
N TYR A 356 0.41 -4.01 -17.80
CA TYR A 356 0.80 -2.69 -18.31
C TYR A 356 0.66 -2.55 -19.82
N ASN A 357 0.87 -3.62 -20.61
CA ASN A 357 0.62 -3.59 -22.05
C ASN A 357 -0.87 -3.38 -22.35
N GLN A 358 -1.77 -4.04 -21.60
CA GLN A 358 -3.20 -3.77 -21.72
C GLN A 358 -3.55 -2.29 -21.53
N TRP A 359 -2.89 -1.61 -20.59
CA TRP A 359 -3.05 -0.17 -20.41
C TRP A 359 -2.36 0.65 -21.50
N ARG A 360 -1.17 0.22 -21.95
CA ARG A 360 -0.43 0.89 -23.02
C ARG A 360 -1.18 0.89 -24.34
N ASP A 361 -2.03 -0.09 -24.60
CA ASP A 361 -2.64 -0.29 -25.91
C ASP A 361 -4.10 0.20 -26.00
N VAL A 362 -4.61 0.87 -24.96
CA VAL A 362 -6.01 1.33 -24.97
C VAL A 362 -6.22 2.53 -25.90
N ASP A 363 -7.44 2.59 -26.42
CA ASP A 363 -7.94 3.58 -27.37
C ASP A 363 -8.57 4.81 -26.69
N PHE A 364 -8.60 4.91 -25.37
CA PHE A 364 -9.11 6.08 -24.64
C PHE A 364 -8.00 6.85 -23.90
N PRO A 365 -8.23 8.13 -23.55
CA PRO A 365 -7.25 8.94 -22.83
C PRO A 365 -6.89 8.38 -21.46
N ARG A 366 -5.59 8.37 -21.16
CA ARG A 366 -4.99 7.91 -19.91
C ARG A 366 -3.64 8.60 -19.75
N LEU A 367 -3.12 8.60 -18.53
CA LEU A 367 -1.71 8.90 -18.29
C LEU A 367 -1.03 7.67 -17.69
N MET A 368 0.19 7.33 -18.13
CA MET A 368 1.05 6.38 -17.42
C MET A 368 2.25 7.11 -16.84
N VAL A 369 2.43 7.00 -15.53
CA VAL A 369 3.37 7.80 -14.74
C VAL A 369 4.27 6.87 -13.93
N ARG A 370 5.58 7.09 -13.97
CA ARG A 370 6.52 6.32 -13.15
C ARG A 370 6.39 6.72 -11.68
N PHE A 371 6.48 5.73 -10.79
CA PHE A 371 6.53 5.94 -9.36
C PHE A 371 7.72 6.81 -8.97
N GLU A 372 8.83 6.64 -9.67
CA GLU A 372 10.07 7.36 -9.46
C GLU A 372 9.90 8.85 -9.77
N ASP A 373 9.09 9.21 -10.78
CA ASP A 373 8.74 10.61 -11.08
C ASP A 373 7.88 11.24 -9.98
N LEU A 374 7.08 10.45 -9.24
CA LEU A 374 6.34 10.94 -8.08
C LEU A 374 7.23 11.23 -6.87
N ILE A 375 8.45 10.68 -6.84
CA ILE A 375 9.42 10.93 -5.77
C ILE A 375 10.32 12.08 -6.18
N PHE A 376 10.97 11.98 -7.33
CA PHE A 376 12.05 12.89 -7.74
C PHE A 376 11.54 14.14 -8.46
N HIS A 377 10.34 14.07 -9.07
CA HIS A 377 9.71 15.13 -9.84
C HIS A 377 8.27 15.39 -9.39
N ALA A 378 7.97 15.24 -8.10
CA ALA A 378 6.60 15.20 -7.60
C ALA A 378 5.76 16.40 -8.07
N GLU A 379 6.28 17.62 -7.89
CA GLU A 379 5.59 18.86 -8.23
C GLU A 379 5.37 19.03 -9.73
N GLU A 380 6.41 18.83 -10.53
CA GLU A 380 6.33 18.91 -12.00
C GLU A 380 5.36 17.85 -12.55
N THR A 381 5.48 16.61 -12.07
CA THR A 381 4.62 15.48 -12.47
C THR A 381 3.17 15.74 -12.16
N VAL A 382 2.87 16.17 -10.92
CA VAL A 382 1.50 16.47 -10.49
C VAL A 382 0.94 17.68 -11.23
N THR A 383 1.76 18.68 -11.53
CA THR A 383 1.36 19.85 -12.34
C THR A 383 0.92 19.44 -13.73
N GLN A 384 1.71 18.61 -14.41
CA GLN A 384 1.37 18.11 -15.75
C GLN A 384 0.09 17.27 -15.74
N ILE A 385 -0.05 16.36 -14.77
CA ILE A 385 -1.27 15.55 -14.61
C ILE A 385 -2.49 16.42 -14.32
N CYS A 386 -2.36 17.39 -13.40
CA CYS A 386 -3.45 18.27 -13.00
C CYS A 386 -3.95 19.11 -14.18
N SER A 387 -3.03 19.67 -14.96
CA SER A 387 -3.35 20.42 -16.18
C SER A 387 -4.05 19.53 -17.22
N CYS A 388 -3.54 18.31 -17.44
CA CYS A 388 -4.12 17.35 -18.36
C CYS A 388 -5.59 17.00 -18.00
N GLY A 389 -5.86 16.79 -16.71
CA GLY A 389 -7.21 16.54 -16.20
C GLY A 389 -8.16 17.74 -16.26
N GLY A 390 -7.69 18.90 -16.74
CA GLY A 390 -8.46 20.16 -16.75
C GLY A 390 -8.57 20.83 -15.38
N GLY A 391 -7.69 20.47 -14.44
CA GLY A 391 -7.55 21.11 -13.15
C GLY A 391 -6.50 22.21 -13.13
N SER A 392 -6.30 22.79 -11.96
CA SER A 392 -5.24 23.75 -11.67
C SER A 392 -4.53 23.38 -10.37
N MET A 393 -3.23 23.66 -10.29
CA MET A 393 -2.46 23.48 -9.07
C MET A 393 -2.95 24.44 -7.98
N LYS A 394 -2.91 23.96 -6.73
CA LYS A 394 -3.06 24.83 -5.56
C LYS A 394 -1.79 25.68 -5.38
N PRO A 395 -1.88 26.84 -4.70
CA PRO A 395 -0.75 27.79 -4.64
C PRO A 395 0.51 27.26 -3.95
N VAL A 396 0.37 26.27 -3.06
CA VAL A 396 1.50 25.68 -2.32
C VAL A 396 1.47 24.18 -2.53
N PHE A 397 2.55 23.63 -3.08
CA PHE A 397 2.72 22.20 -3.21
C PHE A 397 3.04 21.56 -1.86
N LYS A 398 2.27 20.52 -1.50
CA LYS A 398 2.44 19.72 -0.30
C LYS A 398 2.99 18.34 -0.68
N TYR A 399 4.07 17.95 0.00
CA TYR A 399 4.65 16.61 -0.11
C TYR A 399 3.93 15.63 0.82
N VAL A 400 4.10 14.33 0.56
CA VAL A 400 3.66 13.26 1.46
C VAL A 400 4.88 12.83 2.27
N GLU A 401 4.89 13.18 3.55
CA GLU A 401 6.02 12.94 4.46
C GLU A 401 5.97 11.54 5.08
N ASP A 402 4.75 11.06 5.36
CA ASP A 402 4.48 9.77 5.99
C ASP A 402 4.27 8.62 4.99
N SER A 403 4.26 7.39 5.52
CA SER A 403 3.80 6.22 4.77
C SER A 403 2.43 6.48 4.15
N ALA A 404 2.37 6.50 2.80
CA ALA A 404 1.12 6.61 2.05
C ALA A 404 0.14 5.43 2.27
N LYS A 405 0.49 4.46 3.10
CA LYS A 405 -0.40 3.37 3.54
C LYS A 405 -1.04 3.64 4.92
N GLY A 406 -0.78 4.80 5.53
CA GLY A 406 -1.04 5.05 6.94
C GLY A 406 0.00 4.34 7.81
N GLN A 407 0.32 4.91 8.97
CA GLN A 407 1.06 4.15 9.98
C GLN A 407 0.10 3.07 10.50
N VAL A 408 0.45 1.80 10.31
CA VAL A 408 -0.18 0.72 11.07
C VAL A 408 0.45 0.81 12.46
N LEU A 409 -0.26 1.46 13.39
CA LEU A 409 0.10 1.44 14.81
C LEU A 409 0.04 0.02 15.38
#